data_AF-A0A0E3M0N6-F1
#
_entry.id   AF-A0A0E3M0N6-F1
#
_cell.length_a   1.000
_cell.length_b   1.000
_cell.length_c   1.000
_cell.angle_alpha   90.00
_cell.angle_beta   90.00
_cell.angle_gamma   90.00
#
_symmetry.space_group_name_H-M   'P 1'
#
loop_
_entity.id
_entity.type
_entity.pdbx_description
1 polymer ?
#
loop_
_entity_poly.entity_id
_entity_poly.type
_entity_poly.pdbx_seq_one_letter_code
_entity_poly.pdbx_strand_id
1 'polypeptide(L)'
;AKQVTFHRKKNLQYYEISAKSNYNFEKPFLYLARKLAGDTNLHFVESPALAPPEVHIDLAAQQQHEAELAQAANQPLPDDDDDAFE
;
A
#
# COMPACT_ATOMS: atom_id res chain seq x y z
N ALA A 1 -4.54 -8.82 -29.13
CA ALA A 1 -3.67 -9.32 -28.04
C ALA A 1 -3.09 -10.67 -28.44
N LYS A 2 -1.80 -10.93 -28.19
CA LYS A 2 -1.20 -12.26 -28.42
C LYS A 2 -1.68 -13.22 -27.32
N GLN A 3 -2.09 -14.43 -27.69
CA GLN A 3 -2.60 -15.42 -26.74
C GLN A 3 -1.46 -15.96 -25.87
N VAL A 4 -1.53 -15.77 -24.55
CA VAL A 4 -0.55 -16.31 -23.61
C VAL A 4 -0.91 -17.75 -23.25
N THR A 5 -0.12 -18.74 -23.69
CA THR A 5 -0.48 -20.18 -23.58
C THR A 5 0.50 -21.03 -22.78
N PHE A 6 1.68 -20.49 -22.41
CA PHE A 6 2.75 -21.24 -21.73
C PHE A 6 2.31 -21.88 -20.40
N HIS A 7 1.46 -21.18 -19.63
CA HIS A 7 0.97 -21.61 -18.32
C HIS A 7 0.25 -22.97 -18.38
N ARG A 8 -0.47 -23.27 -19.47
CA ARG A 8 -1.15 -24.55 -19.69
C ARG A 8 -0.17 -25.73 -19.79
N LYS A 9 0.97 -25.51 -20.45
CA LYS A 9 2.00 -26.55 -20.64
C LYS A 9 2.75 -26.87 -19.35
N LYS A 10 2.86 -25.89 -18.44
CA LYS A 10 3.63 -26.01 -17.19
C LYS A 10 2.76 -26.16 -15.94
N ASN A 11 1.44 -26.27 -16.12
CA ASN A 11 0.47 -26.32 -15.02
C ASN A 11 0.65 -25.16 -14.02
N LEU A 12 0.91 -23.96 -14.55
CA LEU A 12 1.08 -22.75 -13.76
C LEU A 12 -0.23 -21.97 -13.76
N GLN A 13 -0.54 -21.33 -12.65
CA GLN A 13 -1.63 -20.37 -12.58
C GLN A 13 -1.23 -19.08 -13.29
N TYR A 14 -2.13 -18.52 -14.10
CA TYR A 14 -1.92 -17.29 -14.86
C TYR A 14 -2.96 -16.23 -14.48
N TYR A 15 -2.50 -14.99 -14.34
CA TYR A 15 -3.32 -13.80 -14.12
C TYR A 15 -2.79 -12.68 -15.00
N GLU A 16 -3.69 -11.94 -15.64
CA GLU A 16 -3.34 -10.64 -16.22
C GLU A 16 -3.32 -9.60 -15.10
N ILE A 17 -2.26 -8.80 -15.03
CA ILE A 17 -2.05 -7.79 -14.00
C ILE A 17 -1.71 -6.43 -14.62
N SER A 18 -2.01 -5.36 -13.89
CA SER A 18 -1.55 -4.01 -14.22
C SER A 18 -0.99 -3.37 -12.97
N ALA A 19 0.30 -3.04 -13.00
CA ALA A 19 0.94 -2.27 -11.93
C ALA A 19 0.44 -0.82 -11.89
N LYS A 20 0.04 -0.26 -13.03
CA LYS A 20 -0.45 1.13 -13.12
C LYS A 20 -1.83 1.31 -12.47
N SER A 21 -2.70 0.32 -12.58
CA SER A 21 -4.08 0.39 -12.07
C SER A 21 -4.35 -0.55 -10.91
N ASN A 22 -3.32 -1.24 -10.40
CA ASN A 22 -3.43 -2.28 -9.38
C ASN A 22 -4.39 -3.44 -9.73
N TYR A 23 -4.71 -3.63 -11.02
CA TYR A 23 -5.62 -4.68 -11.46
C TYR A 23 -5.03 -6.07 -11.16
N ASN A 24 -5.80 -6.90 -10.45
CA ASN A 24 -5.43 -8.25 -10.02
C ASN A 24 -4.09 -8.33 -9.24
N PHE A 25 -3.60 -7.23 -8.66
CA PHE A 25 -2.30 -7.17 -7.98
C PHE A 25 -2.13 -8.24 -6.89
N GLU A 26 -3.21 -8.50 -6.14
CA GLU A 26 -3.20 -9.46 -5.02
C GLU A 26 -3.22 -10.93 -5.46
N LYS A 27 -3.71 -11.26 -6.67
CA LYS A 27 -4.00 -12.65 -7.07
C LYS A 27 -2.76 -13.54 -7.14
N PRO A 28 -1.61 -13.10 -7.68
CA PRO A 28 -0.39 -13.90 -7.67
C PRO A 28 0.07 -14.24 -6.25
N PHE A 29 0.03 -13.27 -5.34
CA PHE A 29 0.44 -13.46 -3.95
C PHE A 29 -0.51 -14.40 -3.20
N LEU A 30 -1.82 -14.24 -3.39
CA LEU A 30 -2.83 -15.11 -2.77
C LEU A 30 -2.69 -16.57 -3.25
N TYR A 31 -2.45 -16.78 -4.55
CA TYR A 31 -2.21 -18.11 -5.09
C TYR A 31 -0.99 -18.78 -4.47
N LEU A 32 0.12 -18.04 -4.36
CA LEU A 32 1.35 -18.55 -3.73
C LEU A 32 1.12 -18.84 -2.24
N ALA A 33 0.45 -17.95 -1.50
CA ALA A 33 0.13 -18.14 -0.09
C ALA A 33 -0.69 -19.42 0.14
N ARG A 34 -1.76 -19.63 -0.64
CA ARG A 34 -2.58 -20.87 -0.58
C ARG A 34 -1.75 -22.13 -0.86
N LYS A 35 -0.85 -22.07 -1.85
CA LYS A 35 0.02 -23.20 -2.22
C LYS A 35 1.06 -23.51 -1.15
N LEU A 36 1.67 -22.48 -0.56
CA LEU A 36 2.70 -22.62 0.46
C LEU A 36 2.12 -23.04 1.82
N ALA A 37 0.95 -22.51 2.19
CA ALA A 37 0.26 -22.85 3.43
C ALA A 37 -0.53 -24.18 3.34
N GLY A 38 -0.84 -24.66 2.14
CA GLY A 38 -1.66 -25.86 1.93
C GLY A 38 -3.16 -25.65 2.24
N ASP A 39 -3.61 -24.40 2.36
CA ASP A 39 -5.00 -24.04 2.67
C ASP A 39 -5.63 -23.32 1.48
N THR A 40 -6.70 -23.90 0.92
CA THR A 40 -7.46 -23.32 -0.20
C THR A 40 -8.39 -22.19 0.23
N ASN A 41 -8.77 -22.12 1.51
CA ASN A 41 -9.71 -21.13 2.05
C ASN A 41 -9.00 -19.86 2.55
N LEU A 42 -7.67 -19.85 2.54
CA LEU A 42 -6.86 -18.67 2.84
C LEU A 42 -7.29 -17.49 1.97
N HIS A 43 -7.51 -16.35 2.59
CA HIS A 43 -7.86 -15.08 1.96
C HIS A 43 -7.14 -13.95 2.69
N PHE A 44 -6.86 -12.86 1.98
CA PHE A 44 -6.36 -11.66 2.64
C PHE A 44 -7.48 -11.03 3.46
N VAL A 45 -7.13 -10.63 4.67
CA VAL A 45 -7.99 -9.87 5.57
C VAL A 45 -7.35 -8.52 5.79
N GLU A 46 -8.16 -7.50 6.05
CA GLU A 46 -7.64 -6.22 6.48
C GLU A 46 -6.90 -6.38 7.81
N SER A 47 -5.88 -5.55 8.02
CA SER A 47 -5.25 -5.44 9.33
C SER A 47 -6.34 -5.07 10.35
N PRO A 48 -6.41 -5.76 11.50
CA PRO A 48 -7.39 -5.42 12.52
C PRO A 48 -7.17 -3.97 12.96
N ALA A 49 -8.26 -3.20 13.03
CA ALA A 49 -8.22 -1.84 13.55
C ALA A 49 -7.88 -1.89 15.05
N LEU A 50 -6.59 -1.71 15.37
CA LEU A 50 -6.14 -1.54 16.74
C LEU A 50 -6.60 -0.17 17.23
N ALA A 51 -7.01 -0.08 18.49
CA ALA A 51 -7.28 1.21 19.11
C ALA A 51 -6.01 2.08 19.04
N PRO A 52 -6.13 3.38 18.72
CA PRO A 52 -5.00 4.30 18.82
C PRO A 52 -4.36 4.18 20.21
N PRO A 53 -3.02 4.17 20.30
CA PRO A 53 -2.35 4.12 21.59
C PRO A 53 -2.74 5.35 22.43
N GLU A 54 -2.85 5.17 23.75
CA GLU A 54 -2.95 6.31 24.66
C GLU A 54 -1.62 7.07 24.64
N VAL A 55 -1.65 8.29 24.10
CA VAL A 55 -0.48 9.16 24.01
C VAL A 55 -0.51 10.15 25.17
N HIS A 56 0.55 10.20 25.96
CA HIS A 56 0.73 11.28 26.93
C HIS A 56 1.30 12.49 26.19
N ILE A 57 0.54 13.59 26.19
CA ILE A 57 0.99 14.85 25.58
C ILE A 57 1.94 15.53 26.57
N ASP A 58 3.21 15.63 26.21
CA ASP A 58 4.13 16.54 26.87
C ASP A 58 3.82 17.98 26.43
N LEU A 59 3.41 18.82 27.37
CA LEU A 59 3.10 20.24 27.14
C LEU A 59 4.27 21.01 26.52
N ALA A 60 5.51 20.66 26.84
CA ALA A 60 6.68 21.31 26.26
C ALA A 60 6.85 20.93 24.77
N ALA A 61 6.67 19.64 24.44
CA ALA A 61 6.71 19.18 23.06
C ALA A 61 5.52 19.73 22.24
N GLN A 62 4.34 19.85 22.85
CA GLN A 62 3.16 20.45 22.20
C GLN A 62 3.43 21.89 21.76
N GLN A 63 4.01 22.72 22.63
CA GLN A 63 4.33 24.11 22.29
C GLN A 63 5.37 24.22 21.16
N GLN A 64 6.36 23.32 21.14
CA GLN A 64 7.33 23.26 20.05
C GLN A 64 6.64 22.91 18.72
N HIS A 65 5.78 21.90 18.70
CA HIS A 65 5.03 21.51 17.50
C HIS A 65 4.08 22.62 17.02
N GLU A 66 3.42 23.33 17.94
CA GLU A 66 2.55 24.46 17.60
C GLU A 66 3.35 25.63 16.96
N ALA A 67 4.56 25.89 17.47
CA ALA A 67 5.47 26.87 16.88
C ALA A 67 5.95 26.46 15.48
N GLU A 68 6.29 25.18 15.29
CA GLU A 68 6.68 24.63 13.99
C GLU A 68 5.52 24.68 12.97
N LEU A 69 4.30 24.35 13.39
CA LEU A 69 3.11 24.47 12.54
C LEU A 69 2.84 25.91 12.10
N ALA A 70 2.98 26.87 13.02
CA ALA A 70 2.82 28.29 12.70
C ALA A 70 3.91 28.78 11.74
N GLN A 71 5.15 28.28 11.87
CA GLN A 71 6.23 28.58 10.92
C GLN A 71 5.96 27.96 9.56
N ALA A 72 5.56 26.70 9.50
CA ALA A 72 5.27 25.97 8.26
C ALA A 72 4.09 26.60 7.49
N ALA A 73 3.05 27.06 8.19
CA ALA A 73 1.91 27.74 7.58
C ALA A 73 2.27 29.06 6.89
N ASN A 74 3.40 29.67 7.28
CA ASN A 74 3.90 30.92 6.69
C ASN A 74 4.99 30.68 5.62
N GLN A 75 5.37 29.42 5.36
CA GLN A 75 6.28 29.11 4.27
C GLN A 75 5.49 28.98 2.96
N PRO A 76 5.96 29.59 1.86
CA PRO A 76 5.35 29.36 0.55
C PRO A 76 5.47 27.89 0.19
N LEU A 77 4.38 27.29 -0.25
CA LEU A 77 4.44 25.98 -0.90
C LEU A 77 5.26 26.13 -2.19
N PRO A 78 6.10 25.13 -2.55
CA PRO A 78 6.70 25.10 -3.88
C PRO A 78 5.59 25.11 -4.93
N ASP A 79 5.83 25.79 -6.05
CA ASP A 79 4.86 25.86 -7.15
C ASP A 79 4.58 24.44 -7.66
N ASP A 80 3.30 24.15 -7.96
CA ASP A 80 2.80 22.84 -8.44
C ASP A 80 3.44 22.37 -9.78
N ASP A 81 4.36 23.16 -10.36
CA ASP A 81 5.02 22.91 -11.64
C ASP A 81 6.30 22.04 -11.53
N ASP A 82 6.80 21.76 -10.32
CA ASP A 82 7.92 20.82 -10.10
C ASP A 82 7.38 19.42 -9.74
N ASP A 83 7.00 18.65 -10.78
CA ASP A 83 7.03 17.18 -10.86
C ASP A 83 6.68 16.39 -9.59
N ALA A 84 5.46 16.55 -9.07
CA ALA A 84 4.97 15.69 -7.98
C ALA A 84 4.85 14.20 -8.36
N PHE A 85 5.05 13.82 -9.63
CA PHE A 85 5.13 12.43 -10.08
C PHE A 85 5.97 12.27 -11.37
N GLU A 86 7.30 12.40 -11.30
CA GLU A 86 8.19 11.55 -12.12
C GLU A 86 8.60 10.28 -11.37
#